data_AF-A0A0W0R0N1-F1
#
_entry.id   AF-A0A0W0R0N1-F1
#
_cell.length_a   1.000
_cell.length_b   1.000
_cell.length_c   1.000
_cell.angle_alpha   90.00
_cell.angle_beta   90.00
_cell.angle_gamma   90.00
#
_symmetry.space_group_name_H-M   'P 1'
#
loop_
_entity.id
_entity.type
_entity.pdbx_description
1 polymer ?
#
loop_
_entity_poly.entity_id
_entity_poly.type
_entity_poly.pdbx_seq_one_letter_code
_entity_poly.pdbx_strand_id
1 'polypeptide(L)' 'MGLSGISPLSLLLIFLIILALFGTNKVKSIGSDLASAIKSFRKAMNEDDEKK' A
#
# COMPACT_ATOMS: atom_id res chain seq x y z
N MET A 1 14.06 -5.51 -21.16
CA MET A 1 12.94 -4.55 -21.11
C MET A 1 12.41 -4.53 -19.68
N GLY A 2 13.15 -3.89 -18.78
CA GLY A 2 12.81 -3.83 -17.36
C GLY A 2 11.90 -2.65 -17.05
N LEU A 3 11.51 -2.50 -15.79
CA LEU A 3 10.71 -1.40 -15.22
C LEU A 3 11.35 0.00 -15.36
N SER A 4 12.36 0.17 -16.23
CA SER A 4 13.11 1.40 -16.48
C SER A 4 12.29 2.54 -17.11
N GLY A 5 11.02 2.32 -17.44
CA GLY A 5 10.07 3.34 -17.89
C GLY A 5 9.11 3.85 -16.81
N ILE A 6 9.04 3.20 -15.64
CA ILE A 6 8.18 3.64 -14.54
C ILE A 6 8.99 4.59 -13.66
N SER A 7 8.97 5.87 -14.03
CA SER A 7 9.51 6.94 -13.19
C SER A 7 8.69 7.04 -11.90
N PRO A 8 9.30 7.17 -10.72
CA PRO A 8 8.57 7.40 -9.46
C PRO A 8 7.56 8.55 -9.53
N LEU A 9 7.80 9.54 -10.39
CA LEU A 9 6.87 10.65 -10.64
C LEU A 9 5.57 10.23 -11.35
N SER A 10 5.62 9.24 -12.25
CA SER A 10 4.39 8.79 -12.94
C SER A 10 3.45 8.06 -11.98
N LEU A 11 3.99 7.29 -11.04
CA LEU A 11 3.21 6.68 -9.96
C LEU A 11 2.51 7.73 -9.09
N LEU A 12 3.19 8.83 -8.79
CA LEU A 12 2.63 9.93 -7.99
C LEU A 12 1.48 10.63 -8.74
N LEU A 13 1.64 10.86 -10.05
CA LEU A 13 0.59 11.45 -10.89
C LEU A 13 -0.64 10.53 -10.98
N ILE A 14 -0.44 9.22 -11.18
CA ILE A 14 -1.53 8.24 -11.16
C ILE A 14 -2.24 8.22 -9.81
N PHE A 15 -1.48 8.26 -8.71
CA PHE A 15 -2.04 8.31 -7.36
C PHE A 15 -2.90 9.57 -7.15
N LEU A 16 -2.43 10.73 -7.65
CA LEU A 16 -3.18 11.98 -7.60
C LEU A 16 -4.51 11.89 -8.36
N ILE A 17 -4.52 11.25 -9.53
CA ILE A 17 -5.74 10.99 -10.30
C ILE A 17 -6.70 10.08 -9.51
N ILE A 18 -6.19 9.00 -8.91
CA ILE A 18 -7.00 8.10 -8.07
C ILE A 18 -7.61 8.88 -6.90
N LEU A 19 -6.83 9.73 -6.22
CA LEU A 19 -7.33 10.57 -5.15
C LEU A 19 -8.40 11.57 -5.63
N ALA A 20 -8.26 12.13 -6.82
CA ALA A 20 -9.24 13.05 -7.39
C ALA A 20 -10.56 12.34 -7.76
N LEU A 21 -10.50 11.11 -8.29
CA LEU A 21 -11.67 10.32 -8.68
C LEU A 21 -12.44 9.74 -7.50
N PHE A 22 -11.71 9.18 -6.53
CA PHE A 22 -12.32 8.45 -5.41
C PHE A 22 -12.42 9.28 -4.12
N GLY A 23 -11.74 10.42 -4.07
CA GLY A 23 -11.59 11.22 -2.86
C GLY A 23 -10.61 10.60 -1.86
N THR A 24 -10.00 11.45 -1.02
CA THR A 24 -9.06 11.03 0.02
C THR A 24 -9.73 10.20 1.12
N ASN A 25 -11.01 10.43 1.41
CA ASN A 25 -11.74 9.71 2.46
C ASN A 25 -11.88 8.21 2.17
N LYS A 26 -12.19 7.85 0.91
CA LYS A 26 -12.35 6.44 0.52
C LYS A 26 -11.02 5.71 0.47
N VAL A 27 -9.97 6.37 -0.02
CA VAL A 27 -8.61 5.83 -0.01
C VAL A 27 -8.08 5.67 1.42
N LYS A 28 -8.43 6.59 2.33
CA LYS A 28 -8.05 6.49 3.75
C LYS A 28 -8.72 5.30 4.44
N SER A 29 -10.04 5.11 4.28
CA SER A 29 -10.73 3.98 4.94
C SER A 29 -10.19 2.64 4.45
N ILE A 30 -10.09 2.46 3.12
CA ILE A 30 -9.55 1.24 2.52
C ILE A 30 -8.09 1.03 2.92
N GLY A 31 -7.29 2.11 2.93
CA GLY A 31 -5.90 2.06 3.37
C GLY A 31 -5.74 1.66 4.83
N SER A 32 -6.60 2.14 5.73
CA SER A 32 -6.59 1.77 7.15
C SER A 32 -6.96 0.30 7.37
N ASP A 33 -7.94 -0.22 6.63
CA ASP A 33 -8.35 -1.62 6.72
C ASP A 33 -7.25 -2.55 6.19
N LEU A 34 -6.67 -2.22 5.04
CA LEU A 34 -5.53 -2.94 4.47
C LEU A 34 -4.29 -2.87 5.37
N ALA A 35 -3.97 -1.71 5.93
CA ALA A 35 -2.84 -1.54 6.84
C ALA A 35 -3.00 -2.39 8.10
N SER A 36 -4.21 -2.51 8.63
CA SER A 36 -4.52 -3.34 9.79
C SER A 36 -4.31 -4.83 9.46
N ALA A 37 -4.78 -5.28 8.29
CA ALA A 37 -4.57 -6.66 7.84
C ALA A 37 -3.08 -6.98 7.62
N ILE A 38 -2.33 -6.08 6.95
CA ILE A 38 -0.89 -6.24 6.72
C ILE A 38 -0.12 -6.25 8.05
N LYS A 39 -0.51 -5.42 9.02
CA LYS A 39 0.12 -5.38 10.35
C LYS A 39 -0.04 -6.71 11.08
N SER A 40 -1.24 -7.28 11.08
CA SER A 40 -1.51 -8.60 11.67
C SER A 40 -0.75 -9.71 10.95
N PHE A 41 -0.69 -9.65 9.61
CA PHE A 41 0.07 -10.60 8.80
C PHE A 41 1.57 -10.55 9.12
N ARG A 42 2.17 -9.35 9.16
CA ARG A 42 3.58 -9.15 9.52
C ARG A 42 3.88 -9.63 10.94
N LYS A 43 2.95 -9.41 11.88
CA LYS A 43 3.10 -9.86 13.27
C LYS A 43 3.12 -11.39 13.36
N ALA A 44 2.19 -12.08 12.69
CA ALA A 44 2.15 -13.54 12.68
C ALA A 44 3.43 -14.15 12.09
N MET A 45 3.92 -13.60 10.98
CA MET A 45 5.19 -14.04 10.39
C MET A 45 6.39 -13.88 11.34
N ASN A 46 6.48 -12.74 12.02
CA ASN A 46 7.59 -12.49 12.94
C ASN A 46 7.47 -13.34 14.24
N GLU A 47 6.26 -13.64 14.70
CA GLU A 47 6.05 -14.52 15.88
C GLU A 47 6.46 -15.97 15.60
N ASP A 48 6.38 -16.42 14.34
CA ASP A 48 6.88 -17.73 13.91
C ASP A 48 8.41 -17.75 13.78
N ASP A 49 9.03 -16.62 13.43
CA ASP A 49 10.49 -16.48 13.34
C ASP A 49 11.15 -16.34 14.73
N GLU A 50 10.51 -15.68 15.70
CA GLU A 50 11.03 -15.53 17.07
C GLU A 50 10.89 -16.80 17.94
N LYS A 51 10.07 -17.77 17.53
CA LYS A 51 9.85 -19.03 18.26
C LYS A 51 10.71 -20.21 17.76
N LYS A 52 11.71 -19.95 16.91
CA LYS A 52 12.72 -20.93 16.51
C LYS A 52 13.97 -20.88 17.38
#